data_AF-A0A9D0XUF3-F1
#
_entry.id   AF-A0A9D0XUF3-F1
#
_cell.length_a   1.000
_cell.length_b   1.000
_cell.length_c   1.000
_cell.angle_alpha   90.00
_cell.angle_beta   90.00
_cell.angle_gamma   90.00
#
_symmetry.space_group_name_H-M   'P 1'
#
loop_
_entity.id
_entity.type
_entity.pdbx_description
1 polymer ?
#
loop_
_entity_poly.entity_id
_entity_poly.type
_entity_poly.pdbx_seq_one_letter_code
_entity_poly.pdbx_strand_id
1 'polypeptide(L)'
;MKHLTIKALFISAVAAFSMNVQAAGTYDQCLADAEAVIAKAQKDGGTAAREIEQKTTVEACMAELAAIEAKYGDKTKGLNPSSVMTPEDRLAWAKLFDAIDAKKFTGTRYNMASYYR
;
A
#
# COMPACT_ATOMS: atom_id res chain seq x y z
N MET A 1 9.35 -12.19 45.48
CA MET A 1 8.36 -11.64 44.52
C MET A 1 9.07 -11.47 43.20
N LYS A 2 8.64 -12.20 42.15
CA LYS A 2 9.36 -12.30 40.88
C LYS A 2 9.10 -11.04 40.04
N HIS A 3 10.17 -10.32 39.69
CA HIS A 3 10.15 -9.17 38.79
C HIS A 3 9.67 -9.62 37.41
N LEU A 4 8.39 -9.39 37.11
CA LEU A 4 7.88 -9.44 35.75
C LEU A 4 8.45 -8.23 35.01
N THR A 5 9.50 -8.47 34.23
CA THR A 5 10.18 -7.46 33.44
C THR A 5 9.23 -6.84 32.41
N ILE A 6 9.12 -5.52 32.47
CA ILE A 6 8.41 -4.60 31.56
C ILE A 6 8.71 -4.87 30.06
N LYS A 7 9.76 -5.63 29.74
CA LYS A 7 10.10 -6.07 28.38
C LYS A 7 9.05 -6.98 27.72
N ALA A 8 8.15 -7.61 28.49
CA ALA A 8 7.09 -8.46 27.94
C ALA A 8 5.88 -7.67 27.39
N LEU A 9 5.76 -6.38 27.69
CA LEU A 9 4.58 -5.59 27.30
C LEU A 9 4.68 -4.92 25.92
N PHE A 10 5.85 -4.95 25.27
CA PHE A 10 6.08 -4.27 23.98
C PHE A 10 6.17 -5.18 22.75
N ILE A 11 6.06 -6.50 22.93
CA ILE A 11 6.18 -7.46 21.81
C ILE A 11 4.81 -7.83 21.22
N SER A 12 3.70 -7.50 21.89
CA SER A 12 2.34 -7.88 21.49
C SER A 12 1.66 -6.95 20.46
N ALA A 13 2.32 -5.89 19.98
CA ALA A 13 1.68 -4.92 19.08
C ALA A 13 1.78 -5.26 17.57
N VAL A 14 2.63 -6.22 17.16
CA VAL A 14 2.83 -6.54 15.73
C VAL A 14 1.99 -7.75 15.28
N ALA A 15 1.41 -8.50 16.22
CA ALA A 15 0.62 -9.69 15.91
C ALA A 15 -0.87 -9.41 15.64
N ALA A 16 -1.35 -8.17 15.76
CA ALA A 16 -2.77 -7.83 15.61
C ALA A 16 -3.20 -7.48 14.17
N PHE A 17 -2.30 -7.50 13.18
CA PHE A 17 -2.65 -7.29 11.77
C PHE A 17 -2.89 -8.59 10.97
N SER A 18 -2.74 -9.77 11.59
CA SER A 18 -2.87 -11.05 10.87
C SER A 18 -4.25 -11.69 10.92
N MET A 19 -5.25 -11.08 11.58
CA MET A 19 -6.59 -11.67 11.71
C MET A 19 -7.64 -10.83 10.98
N ASN A 20 -7.58 -10.84 9.65
CA ASN A 20 -8.70 -10.64 8.70
C ASN A 20 -8.30 -10.97 7.24
N VAL A 21 -7.28 -11.81 7.00
CA VAL A 21 -6.92 -12.33 5.67
C VAL A 21 -7.82 -13.53 5.33
N GLN A 22 -9.13 -13.32 5.36
CA GLN A 22 -10.08 -14.21 4.72
C GLN A 22 -10.62 -13.44 3.51
N ALA A 23 -10.07 -13.75 2.32
CA ALA A 23 -10.46 -13.24 1.01
C ALA A 23 -10.37 -11.72 0.77
N ALA A 24 -9.33 -11.05 1.28
CA ALA A 24 -9.01 -9.69 0.81
C ALA A 24 -8.71 -9.75 -0.71
N GLY A 25 -9.44 -8.98 -1.51
CA GLY A 25 -9.25 -8.92 -2.96
C GLY A 25 -7.88 -8.32 -3.34
N THR A 26 -7.47 -8.45 -4.60
CA THR A 26 -6.19 -7.92 -5.11
C THR A 26 -6.00 -6.45 -4.73
N TYR A 27 -7.06 -5.63 -4.84
CA TYR A 27 -7.07 -4.22 -4.41
C TYR A 27 -6.57 -4.04 -2.97
N ASP A 28 -7.19 -4.73 -2.00
CA ASP A 28 -6.86 -4.57 -0.58
C ASP A 28 -5.43 -5.08 -0.28
N GLN A 29 -5.00 -6.13 -0.96
CA GLN A 29 -3.65 -6.66 -0.82
C GLN A 29 -2.59 -5.70 -1.39
N CYS A 30 -2.87 -5.02 -2.51
CA CYS A 30 -2.01 -3.97 -3.05
C CYS A 30 -1.80 -2.83 -2.04
N LEU A 31 -2.87 -2.39 -1.40
CA LEU A 31 -2.78 -1.36 -0.36
C LEU A 31 -2.00 -1.85 0.87
N ALA A 32 -2.26 -3.07 1.31
CA ALA A 32 -1.58 -3.65 2.46
C ALA A 32 -0.07 -3.82 2.24
N ASP A 33 0.34 -4.28 1.05
CA ASP A 33 1.76 -4.39 0.68
C ASP A 33 2.43 -3.02 0.69
N ALA A 34 1.78 -2.00 0.12
CA ALA A 34 2.32 -0.64 0.09
C ALA A 34 2.52 -0.06 1.49
N GLU A 35 1.54 -0.18 2.37
CA GLU A 35 1.66 0.31 3.75
C GLU A 35 2.72 -0.47 4.53
N ALA A 36 2.89 -1.78 4.28
CA ALA A 36 3.97 -2.56 4.89
C ALA A 36 5.35 -2.06 4.43
N VAL A 37 5.53 -1.79 3.13
CA VAL A 37 6.76 -1.22 2.57
C VAL A 37 7.05 0.17 3.15
N ILE A 38 6.06 1.06 3.20
CA ILE A 38 6.21 2.42 3.77
C ILE A 38 6.56 2.36 5.26
N ALA A 39 5.84 1.55 6.04
CA ALA A 39 6.09 1.43 7.47
C ALA A 39 7.49 0.88 7.77
N LYS A 40 7.96 -0.08 6.96
CA LYS A 40 9.32 -0.61 7.07
C LYS A 40 10.37 0.41 6.66
N ALA A 41 10.13 1.16 5.59
CA ALA A 41 11.01 2.24 5.16
C ALA A 41 11.15 3.31 6.26
N GLN A 42 10.03 3.69 6.87
CA GLN A 42 10.00 4.66 7.97
C GLN A 42 10.73 4.15 9.21
N LYS A 43 10.61 2.87 9.55
CA LYS A 43 11.21 2.33 10.78
C LYS A 43 12.68 1.95 10.61
N ASP A 44 12.99 1.24 9.53
CA ASP A 44 14.25 0.53 9.34
C ASP A 44 15.06 1.04 8.12
N GLY A 45 14.49 1.96 7.32
CA GLY A 45 15.11 2.54 6.13
C GLY A 45 14.76 1.82 4.82
N GLY A 46 15.02 2.49 3.68
CA GLY A 46 14.66 1.99 2.35
C GLY A 46 15.31 0.67 1.94
N THR A 47 16.53 0.37 2.42
CA THR A 47 17.17 -0.94 2.17
C THR A 47 16.35 -2.07 2.78
N ALA A 48 15.93 -1.91 4.04
CA ALA A 48 15.15 -2.93 4.75
C ALA A 48 13.72 -3.06 4.19
N ALA A 49 13.17 -1.98 3.61
CA ALA A 49 11.88 -2.02 2.91
C ALA A 49 11.92 -2.89 1.66
N ARG A 50 13.06 -2.92 0.95
CA ARG A 50 13.26 -3.74 -0.26
C ARG A 50 13.34 -5.24 -0.01
N GLU A 51 13.54 -5.63 1.24
CA GLU A 51 13.57 -7.03 1.68
C GLU A 51 12.17 -7.57 2.02
N ILE A 52 11.14 -6.72 2.00
CA ILE A 52 9.77 -7.17 2.24
C ILE A 52 9.27 -7.99 1.06
N GLU A 53 8.81 -9.21 1.37
CA GLU A 53 7.99 -9.99 0.48
C GLU A 53 6.61 -9.33 0.33
N GLN A 54 6.29 -8.95 -0.90
CA GLN A 54 5.01 -8.36 -1.26
C GLN A 54 4.09 -9.44 -1.82
N LYS A 55 2.84 -9.50 -1.33
CA LYS A 55 1.89 -10.57 -1.67
C LYS A 55 1.36 -10.47 -3.10
N THR A 56 1.30 -9.24 -3.62
CA THR A 56 0.83 -8.93 -4.97
C THR A 56 1.97 -8.42 -5.84
N THR A 57 1.88 -8.66 -7.14
CA THR A 57 2.80 -8.05 -8.10
C THR A 57 2.35 -6.64 -8.47
N VAL A 58 3.27 -5.84 -9.01
CA VAL A 58 2.94 -4.51 -9.55
C VAL A 58 1.92 -4.63 -10.68
N GLU A 59 2.05 -5.65 -11.53
CA GLU A 59 1.15 -5.91 -12.66
C GLU A 59 -0.28 -6.21 -12.18
N ALA A 60 -0.43 -6.97 -11.10
CA ALA A 60 -1.74 -7.25 -10.51
C ALA A 60 -2.41 -5.95 -10.02
N CYS A 61 -1.66 -5.07 -9.35
CA CYS A 61 -2.18 -3.78 -8.91
C CYS A 61 -2.50 -2.82 -10.07
N MET A 62 -1.68 -2.82 -11.13
CA MET A 62 -1.97 -2.07 -12.35
C MET A 62 -3.22 -2.57 -13.07
N ALA A 63 -3.51 -3.87 -13.02
CA ALA A 63 -4.74 -4.43 -13.58
C ALA A 63 -5.99 -3.94 -12.83
N GLU A 64 -5.93 -3.86 -11.48
CA GLU A 64 -6.99 -3.27 -10.66
C GLU A 64 -7.18 -1.77 -10.99
N LEU A 65 -6.09 -1.02 -11.15
CA LEU A 65 -6.13 0.39 -11.54
C LEU A 65 -6.82 0.56 -12.91
N ALA A 66 -6.42 -0.26 -13.88
CA ALA A 66 -6.99 -0.25 -15.23
C ALA A 66 -8.49 -0.63 -15.24
N ALA A 67 -8.93 -1.53 -14.34
CA ALA A 67 -10.33 -1.90 -14.20
C ALA A 67 -11.19 -0.71 -13.73
N ILE A 68 -10.66 0.16 -12.85
CA ILE A 68 -11.33 1.41 -12.46
C ILE A 68 -11.38 2.38 -13.65
N GLU A 69 -10.26 2.57 -14.35
CA GLU A 69 -10.17 3.47 -15.50
C GLU A 69 -11.09 3.06 -16.66
N ALA A 70 -11.30 1.76 -16.88
CA ALA A 70 -12.14 1.23 -17.94
C ALA A 70 -13.61 1.69 -17.83
N LYS A 71 -14.12 1.95 -16.62
CA LYS A 71 -15.47 2.49 -16.39
C LYS A 71 -15.66 3.88 -17.02
N TYR A 72 -14.57 4.63 -17.19
CA TYR A 72 -14.55 6.02 -17.63
C TYR A 72 -13.86 6.21 -18.99
N GLY A 73 -13.56 5.10 -19.67
CA GLY A 73 -12.69 5.02 -20.84
C GLY A 73 -13.27 5.58 -22.14
N ASP A 74 -13.70 6.84 -22.17
CA ASP A 74 -13.83 7.58 -23.42
C ASP A 74 -12.45 8.11 -23.85
N LYS A 75 -11.64 7.22 -24.43
CA LYS A 75 -10.28 7.53 -24.90
C LYS A 75 -10.23 8.54 -26.04
N THR A 76 -11.38 8.89 -26.64
CA THR A 76 -11.45 9.84 -27.75
C THR A 76 -11.38 11.29 -27.29
N LYS A 77 -11.72 11.58 -26.03
CA LYS A 77 -11.74 12.94 -25.49
C LYS A 77 -10.40 13.40 -24.91
N GLY A 78 -9.41 12.51 -24.80
CA GLY A 78 -8.10 12.84 -24.22
C GLY A 78 -8.17 13.39 -22.79
N LEU A 79 -9.26 13.13 -22.07
CA LEU A 79 -9.45 13.60 -20.71
C LEU A 79 -8.68 12.70 -19.75
N ASN A 80 -8.02 13.32 -18.76
CA ASN A 80 -7.51 12.59 -17.61
C ASN A 80 -8.68 11.80 -16.99
N PRO A 81 -8.60 10.46 -16.86
CA PRO A 81 -9.70 9.65 -16.33
C PRO A 81 -10.23 10.15 -14.99
N SER A 82 -9.36 10.67 -14.12
CA SER A 82 -9.75 11.21 -12.81
C SER A 82 -10.74 12.39 -12.88
N SER A 83 -10.77 13.14 -13.99
CA SER A 83 -11.65 14.31 -14.15
C SER A 83 -13.13 13.95 -14.33
N VAL A 84 -13.41 12.73 -14.78
CA VAL A 84 -14.76 12.21 -15.04
C VAL A 84 -15.15 11.08 -14.09
N MET A 85 -14.22 10.61 -13.25
CA MET A 85 -14.49 9.64 -12.18
C MET A 85 -15.48 10.17 -11.14
N THR A 86 -16.30 9.28 -10.58
CA THR A 86 -17.01 9.59 -9.33
C THR A 86 -16.00 9.83 -8.21
N PRO A 87 -16.38 10.57 -7.14
CA PRO A 87 -15.50 10.77 -5.99
C PRO A 87 -14.96 9.47 -5.40
N GLU A 88 -15.78 8.43 -5.33
CA GLU A 88 -15.44 7.12 -4.76
C GLU A 88 -14.41 6.39 -5.62
N ASP A 89 -14.63 6.30 -6.93
CA ASP A 89 -13.68 5.66 -7.84
C ASP A 89 -12.38 6.45 -7.97
N ARG A 90 -12.43 7.79 -7.93
CA ARG A 90 -11.24 8.63 -7.90
C ARG A 90 -10.39 8.37 -6.65
N LEU A 91 -11.03 8.21 -5.50
CA LEU A 91 -10.34 7.89 -4.25
C LEU A 91 -9.69 6.50 -4.33
N ALA A 92 -10.42 5.49 -4.82
CA ALA A 92 -9.88 4.14 -5.01
C ALA A 92 -8.70 4.12 -6.00
N TRP A 93 -8.84 4.83 -7.12
CA TRP A 93 -7.79 5.00 -8.12
C TRP A 93 -6.54 5.66 -7.53
N ALA A 94 -6.69 6.77 -6.80
CA ALA A 94 -5.57 7.47 -6.17
C ALA A 94 -4.83 6.59 -5.15
N LYS A 95 -5.57 5.83 -4.34
CA LYS A 95 -4.98 4.88 -3.38
C LYS A 95 -4.18 3.78 -4.07
N LEU A 96 -4.71 3.20 -5.15
CA LEU A 96 -3.99 2.19 -5.93
C LEU A 96 -2.75 2.79 -6.61
N PHE A 97 -2.85 4.00 -7.14
CA PHE A 97 -1.73 4.69 -7.77
C PHE A 97 -0.58 4.87 -6.77
N ASP A 98 -0.87 5.43 -5.59
CA ASP A 98 0.10 5.59 -4.51
C ASP A 98 0.67 4.24 -4.03
N ALA A 99 -0.18 3.21 -3.96
CA ALA A 99 0.26 1.88 -3.57
C ALA A 99 1.24 1.28 -4.59
N ILE A 100 0.95 1.41 -5.89
CA ILE A 100 1.83 0.95 -6.97
C ILE A 100 3.19 1.66 -6.90
N ASP A 101 3.19 2.97 -6.67
CA ASP A 101 4.42 3.74 -6.51
C ASP A 101 5.25 3.24 -5.32
N ALA A 102 4.62 3.03 -4.16
CA ALA A 102 5.29 2.51 -2.97
C ALA A 102 5.83 1.08 -3.19
N LYS A 103 5.07 0.20 -3.85
CA LYS A 103 5.50 -1.17 -4.20
C LYS A 103 6.73 -1.18 -5.12
N LYS A 104 6.88 -0.16 -5.97
CA LYS A 104 8.08 0.07 -6.80
C LYS A 104 9.23 0.72 -6.03
N PHE A 105 9.07 1.00 -4.73
CA PHE A 105 10.01 1.76 -3.92
C PHE A 105 10.24 3.18 -4.47
N THR A 106 9.15 3.80 -4.94
CA THR A 106 9.09 5.14 -5.54
C THR A 106 7.91 5.93 -4.97
N GLY A 107 7.70 7.14 -5.49
CA GLY A 107 6.61 8.00 -5.06
C GLY A 107 6.88 8.75 -3.77
N THR A 108 6.14 9.83 -3.58
CA THR A 108 6.41 10.81 -2.51
C THR A 108 6.31 10.18 -1.13
N ARG A 109 5.25 9.42 -0.82
CA ARG A 109 5.08 8.82 0.52
C ARG A 109 6.22 7.87 0.89
N TYR A 110 6.61 6.99 -0.02
CA TYR A 110 7.74 6.08 0.23
C TYR A 110 9.06 6.84 0.36
N ASN A 111 9.35 7.79 -0.54
CA ASN A 111 10.59 8.57 -0.49
C ASN A 111 10.69 9.38 0.81
N MET A 112 9.59 10.01 1.24
CA MET A 112 9.52 10.72 2.51
C MET A 112 9.77 9.77 3.69
N ALA A 113 9.12 8.60 3.71
CA ALA A 113 9.31 7.60 4.75
C ALA A 113 10.75 7.07 4.80
N SER A 114 11.36 6.81 3.65
CA SER A 114 12.74 6.31 3.58
C SER A 114 13.78 7.38 3.92
N TYR A 115 13.50 8.65 3.66
CA TYR A 115 14.49 9.73 3.80
C TYR A 115 14.41 10.43 5.17
N TYR A 116 13.20 10.66 5.69
CA TYR A 116 12.96 11.38 6.94
C TYR A 116 12.67 10.44 8.13
N ARG A 117 13.23 9.23 8.10
CA ARG A 117 13.15 8.27 9.20
C ARG A 117 13.75 8.82 10.50
#